data_AF-A0A517ZSQ2-F1
#
_entry.id   AF-A0A517ZSQ2-F1
#
_cell.length_a   1.000
_cell.length_b   1.000
_cell.length_c   1.000
_cell.angle_alpha   90.00
_cell.angle_beta   90.00
_cell.angle_gamma   90.00
#
_symmetry.space_group_name_H-M   'P 1'
#
loop_
_entity.id
_entity.type
_entity.pdbx_description
1 polymer ?
#
loop_
_entity_poly.entity_id
_entity_poly.type
_entity_poly.pdbx_seq_one_letter_code
_entity_poly.pdbx_strand_id
1 'polypeptide(L)'
;MHLMQIEPLEVYCRDSNYAIVKPPGRKFPGAVIQGDSLAILAYLANQIAMAAAENRATGDTFLGHVEELNNLLVDRILHYQEVLQNHEIDFPHSPKITPSQLVNFFPLDDEETVAT
;
A
#
# COMPACT_ATOMS: atom_id res chain seq x y z
N MET A 1 11.45 11.68 28.36
CA MET A 1 11.55 10.34 27.75
C MET A 1 10.22 9.64 27.98
N HIS A 2 9.42 9.40 26.94
CA HIS A 2 8.36 8.41 27.05
C HIS A 2 9.01 7.04 26.91
N LEU A 3 8.83 6.17 27.90
CA LEU A 3 9.30 4.79 27.85
C LEU A 3 8.48 4.02 26.80
N MET A 4 9.10 3.04 26.16
CA MET A 4 8.41 2.10 25.28
C MET A 4 7.34 1.34 26.07
N GLN A 5 6.08 1.41 25.65
CA GLN A 5 5.00 0.58 26.21
C GLN A 5 4.96 -0.76 25.46
N ILE A 6 4.82 -1.85 26.22
CA ILE A 6 4.72 -3.20 25.68
C ILE A 6 3.30 -3.70 25.94
N GLU A 7 2.59 -4.07 24.88
CA GLU A 7 1.26 -4.65 24.95
C GLU A 7 1.17 -5.89 24.06
N PRO A 8 0.39 -6.92 24.47
CA PRO A 8 0.14 -8.07 23.63
C PRO A 8 -0.76 -7.68 22.45
N LEU A 9 -0.39 -8.11 21.24
CA LEU A 9 -1.18 -7.90 20.02
C LEU A 9 -1.76 -9.24 19.54
N GLU A 10 -3.01 -9.24 19.07
CA GLU A 10 -3.51 -10.36 18.25
C GLU A 10 -2.81 -10.27 16.88
N VAL A 11 -2.23 -11.38 16.40
CA VAL A 11 -1.47 -11.42 15.15
C VAL A 11 -2.21 -12.27 14.13
N TYR A 12 -2.65 -11.65 13.05
CA TYR A 12 -3.43 -12.29 11.97
C TYR A 12 -2.56 -12.72 10.80
N CYS A 13 -1.48 -11.97 10.52
CA CYS A 13 -0.48 -12.26 9.50
C CYS A 13 0.90 -11.76 9.94
N ARG A 14 1.97 -12.50 9.61
CA ARG A 14 3.37 -12.22 10.00
C ARG A 14 4.29 -11.86 8.83
N ASP A 15 3.74 -11.69 7.63
CA ASP A 15 4.54 -11.33 6.45
C ASP A 15 5.27 -10.01 6.73
N SER A 16 6.60 -10.00 6.54
CA SER A 16 7.47 -8.95 7.10
C SER A 16 7.04 -7.53 6.72
N ASN A 17 6.58 -7.36 5.48
CA ASN A 17 6.22 -6.06 4.92
C ASN A 17 4.71 -5.75 5.04
N TYR A 18 3.91 -6.73 5.48
CA TYR A 18 2.45 -6.70 5.47
C TYR A 18 1.81 -7.29 6.74
N ALA A 19 2.50 -7.23 7.88
CA ALA A 19 1.98 -7.77 9.12
C ALA A 19 0.63 -7.13 9.49
N ILE A 20 -0.34 -7.96 9.90
CA ILE A 20 -1.69 -7.54 10.27
C ILE A 20 -1.90 -7.88 11.74
N VAL A 21 -2.07 -6.86 12.57
CA VAL A 21 -2.12 -6.99 14.04
C VAL A 21 -3.24 -6.15 14.62
N LYS A 22 -3.81 -6.58 15.75
CA LYS A 22 -4.86 -5.86 16.45
C LYS A 22 -4.43 -5.56 17.88
N PRO A 23 -4.20 -4.28 18.21
CA PRO A 23 -4.03 -3.85 19.58
C PRO A 23 -5.28 -4.08 20.42
N PRO A 24 -5.14 -4.25 21.74
CA PRO A 24 -6.27 -4.36 22.65
C PRO A 24 -7.26 -3.19 22.48
N GLY A 25 -8.57 -3.51 22.52
CA GLY A 25 -9.63 -2.50 22.44
C GLY A 25 -9.95 -1.97 21.04
N ARG A 26 -9.22 -2.36 20.00
CA ARG A 26 -9.56 -2.02 18.60
C ARG A 26 -10.60 -3.00 18.05
N LYS A 27 -11.57 -2.50 17.28
CA LYS A 27 -12.58 -3.34 16.60
C LYS A 27 -11.95 -4.14 15.45
N PHE A 28 -11.17 -3.48 14.61
CA PHE A 28 -10.52 -4.07 13.44
C PHE A 28 -9.00 -4.14 13.63
N PRO A 29 -8.31 -5.15 13.08
CA PRO A 29 -6.85 -5.13 13.02
C PRO A 29 -6.37 -3.99 12.13
N GLY A 30 -5.12 -3.58 12.32
CA GLY A 30 -4.42 -2.65 11.45
C GLY A 30 -3.32 -3.35 10.65
N ALA A 31 -2.95 -2.75 9.52
CA ALA A 31 -1.76 -3.11 8.78
C ALA A 31 -0.55 -2.34 9.32
N VAL A 32 0.52 -3.06 9.66
CA VAL A 32 1.78 -2.44 10.08
C VAL A 32 2.50 -1.91 8.84
N ILE A 33 3.00 -0.68 8.92
CA ILE A 33 3.90 -0.09 7.93
C ILE A 33 5.24 0.13 8.61
N GLN A 34 6.28 -0.56 8.14
CA GLN A 34 7.64 -0.38 8.64
C GLN A 34 8.16 1.02 8.27
N GLY A 35 9.11 1.54 9.05
CA GLY A 35 9.58 2.93 8.89
C GLY A 35 10.23 3.24 7.54
N ASP A 36 10.90 2.27 6.94
CA ASP A 36 11.48 2.33 5.60
C ASP A 36 10.40 2.37 4.50
N SER A 37 9.43 1.48 4.58
CA SER A 37 8.26 1.47 3.69
C SER A 37 7.45 2.77 3.82
N LEU A 38 7.28 3.27 5.04
CA LEU A 38 6.60 4.54 5.31
C LEU A 38 7.37 5.72 4.70
N ALA A 39 8.71 5.71 4.77
CA ALA A 39 9.54 6.73 4.17
C ALA A 39 9.39 6.76 2.64
N ILE A 40 9.31 5.60 1.98
CA ILE A 40 9.05 5.50 0.53
C ILE A 40 7.69 6.11 0.17
N LEU A 41 6.63 5.70 0.88
CA LEU A 41 5.28 6.24 0.66
C LEU A 41 5.24 7.76 0.85
N ALA A 42 5.88 8.26 1.90
CA ALA A 42 5.96 9.70 2.19
C ALA A 42 6.75 10.46 1.13
N TYR A 43 7.86 9.90 0.66
CA TYR A 43 8.67 10.46 -0.42
C TYR A 43 7.86 10.59 -1.70
N LEU A 44 7.23 9.49 -2.16
CA LEU A 44 6.41 9.49 -3.39
C LEU A 44 5.26 10.52 -3.30
N ALA A 45 4.55 10.54 -2.18
CA ALA A 45 3.48 11.51 -1.95
C ALA A 45 3.98 12.96 -2.00
N ASN A 46 5.16 13.23 -1.43
CA ASN A 46 5.76 14.56 -1.45
C ASN A 46 6.18 14.97 -2.87
N GLN A 47 6.81 14.07 -3.64
CA GLN A 47 7.21 14.33 -5.02
C GLN A 47 6.01 14.65 -5.92
N ILE A 48 4.90 13.92 -5.76
CA ILE A 48 3.64 14.16 -6.48
C ILE A 48 3.07 15.54 -6.11
N ALA A 49 3.01 15.85 -4.81
CA ALA A 49 2.48 17.12 -4.33
C ALA A 49 3.31 18.33 -4.82
N MET A 50 4.65 18.22 -4.79
CA MET A 50 5.54 19.26 -5.30
C MET A 50 5.38 19.45 -6.81
N ALA A 51 5.34 18.37 -7.58
CA ALA A 51 5.11 18.44 -9.02
C ALA A 51 3.76 19.11 -9.35
N ALA A 52 2.69 18.79 -8.62
CA ALA A 52 1.39 19.43 -8.78
C ALA A 52 1.44 20.94 -8.43
N ALA A 53 2.06 21.31 -7.31
CA ALA A 53 2.15 22.71 -6.88
C ALA A 53 2.94 23.58 -7.87
N GLU A 54 3.93 23.00 -8.55
CA GLU A 54 4.76 23.69 -9.54
C GLU A 54 4.20 23.63 -10.97
N ASN A 55 2.98 23.11 -11.17
CA ASN A 55 2.38 22.86 -12.49
C ASN A 55 3.23 21.95 -13.40
N ARG A 56 3.94 20.99 -12.79
CA ARG A 56 4.76 19.95 -13.45
C ARG A 56 4.18 18.54 -13.27
N ALA A 57 2.87 18.43 -13.04
CA ALA A 57 2.15 17.16 -12.91
C ALA A 57 1.96 16.47 -14.28
N THR A 58 3.05 16.29 -15.02
CA THR A 58 3.09 15.72 -16.37
C THR A 58 4.40 14.95 -16.57
N GLY A 59 4.41 14.07 -17.58
CA GLY A 59 5.61 13.31 -17.98
C GLY A 59 5.88 12.08 -17.13
N ASP A 60 6.88 11.32 -17.57
CA ASP A 60 7.04 9.92 -17.14
C ASP A 60 7.41 9.79 -15.67
N THR A 61 8.25 10.69 -15.15
CA THR A 61 8.65 10.69 -13.74
C THR A 61 7.46 10.93 -12.81
N PHE A 62 6.56 11.85 -13.18
CA PHE A 62 5.37 12.12 -12.38
C PHE A 62 4.44 10.91 -12.38
N LEU A 63 4.16 10.36 -13.56
CA LEU A 63 3.31 9.18 -13.70
C LEU A 63 3.91 7.96 -12.98
N GLY A 64 5.22 7.75 -13.05
CA GLY A 64 5.93 6.69 -12.33
C GLY A 64 5.75 6.80 -10.82
N HIS A 65 5.89 8.00 -10.23
CA HIS A 65 5.63 8.18 -8.80
C HIS A 65 4.16 7.94 -8.43
N VAL A 66 3.22 8.38 -9.27
CA VAL A 66 1.78 8.17 -9.04
C VAL A 66 1.45 6.68 -9.07
N GLU A 67 1.97 5.95 -10.07
CA GLU A 67 1.80 4.51 -10.20
C GLU A 67 2.37 3.77 -9.01
N GLU A 68 3.62 4.05 -8.66
CA GLU A 68 4.30 3.37 -7.55
C GLU A 68 3.55 3.60 -6.23
N LEU A 69 3.18 4.85 -5.92
CA LEU A 69 2.43 5.17 -4.70
C LEU A 69 1.06 4.46 -4.69
N ASN A 70 0.34 4.53 -5.80
CA ASN A 70 -0.97 3.89 -5.93
C ASN A 70 -0.86 2.38 -5.70
N ASN A 71 0.05 1.73 -6.42
CA ASN A 71 0.17 0.28 -6.39
C ASN A 71 0.65 -0.22 -5.02
N LEU A 72 1.63 0.45 -4.40
CA LEU A 72 2.06 0.12 -3.02
C LEU A 72 0.92 0.22 -1.99
N LEU A 73 0.03 1.20 -2.14
CA LEU A 73 -1.13 1.36 -1.25
C LEU A 73 -2.24 0.35 -1.56
N VAL A 74 -2.54 0.13 -2.83
CA VAL A 74 -3.57 -0.82 -3.28
C VAL A 74 -3.17 -2.24 -2.88
N ASP A 75 -1.94 -2.68 -3.17
CA ASP A 75 -1.46 -4.02 -2.80
C ASP A 75 -1.54 -4.25 -1.28
N ARG A 76 -1.20 -3.23 -0.49
CA ARG A 76 -1.33 -3.30 0.97
C ARG A 76 -2.77 -3.48 1.43
N ILE A 77 -3.73 -2.77 0.83
CA ILE A 77 -5.15 -2.96 1.16
C ILE A 77 -5.66 -4.30 0.66
N LEU A 78 -5.25 -4.75 -0.53
CA LEU A 78 -5.64 -6.06 -1.05
C LEU A 78 -5.20 -7.18 -0.11
N HIS A 79 -3.95 -7.15 0.36
CA HIS A 79 -3.46 -8.10 1.37
C HIS A 79 -4.22 -7.98 2.70
N TYR A 80 -4.46 -6.76 3.19
CA TYR A 80 -5.27 -6.56 4.40
C TYR A 80 -6.67 -7.18 4.26
N GLN A 81 -7.32 -6.96 3.12
CA GLN A 81 -8.65 -7.53 2.85
C GLN A 81 -8.62 -9.05 2.77
N GLU A 82 -7.61 -9.63 2.12
CA GLU A 82 -7.42 -11.08 2.06
C GLU A 82 -7.29 -11.67 3.47
N VAL A 83 -6.46 -11.06 4.32
CA VAL A 83 -6.30 -11.50 5.71
C VAL A 83 -7.61 -11.37 6.50
N LEU A 84 -8.33 -10.25 6.38
CA LEU A 84 -9.63 -10.11 7.05
C LEU A 84 -10.62 -11.20 6.62
N GLN A 85 -10.68 -11.47 5.32
CA GLN A 85 -11.56 -12.50 4.76
C GLN A 85 -11.21 -13.89 5.29
N ASN A 86 -9.92 -14.23 5.36
CA ASN A 86 -9.43 -15.52 5.87
C ASN A 86 -9.75 -15.74 7.36
N HIS A 87 -9.98 -14.66 8.11
CA HIS A 87 -10.33 -14.69 9.53
C HIS A 87 -11.81 -14.33 9.78
N GLU A 88 -12.65 -14.31 8.73
CA GLU A 88 -14.09 -14.01 8.81
C GLU A 88 -14.42 -12.65 9.46
N ILE A 89 -13.56 -11.65 9.24
CA ILE A 89 -13.73 -10.29 9.76
C ILE A 89 -14.30 -9.37 8.66
N ASP A 90 -15.31 -8.58 9.03
CA ASP A 90 -15.88 -7.54 8.15
C ASP A 90 -14.86 -6.45 7.77
N PHE A 91 -15.00 -5.90 6.57
CA PHE A 91 -14.13 -4.79 6.14
C PHE A 91 -14.47 -3.48 6.87
N PRO A 92 -13.47 -2.71 7.31
CA PRO A 92 -13.68 -1.41 7.97
C PRO A 92 -14.05 -0.28 6.99
N HIS A 93 -14.06 -0.55 5.68
CA HIS A 93 -14.29 0.44 4.63
C HIS A 93 -15.26 -0.09 3.55
N SER A 94 -15.95 0.84 2.89
CA SER A 94 -16.77 0.58 1.71
C SER A 94 -16.59 1.75 0.72
N PRO A 95 -16.34 1.51 -0.58
CA PRO A 95 -16.30 0.19 -1.23
C PRO A 95 -15.05 -0.64 -0.89
N LYS A 96 -15.06 -1.92 -1.26
CA LYS A 96 -13.84 -2.75 -1.23
C LYS A 96 -12.88 -2.25 -2.30
N ILE A 97 -11.59 -2.25 -1.98
CA ILE A 97 -10.53 -2.04 -2.94
C ILE A 97 -10.35 -3.32 -3.75
N THR A 98 -10.16 -3.21 -5.06
CA THR A 98 -10.00 -4.37 -5.95
C THR A 98 -8.78 -4.20 -6.86
N PRO A 99 -8.25 -5.30 -7.44
CA PRO A 99 -7.08 -5.22 -8.32
C PRO A 99 -7.25 -4.29 -9.54
N SER A 100 -8.48 -3.95 -9.94
CA SER A 100 -8.72 -3.00 -11.04
C SER A 100 -8.29 -1.56 -10.72
N GLN A 101 -7.95 -1.27 -9.47
CA GLN A 101 -7.41 0.02 -9.05
C GLN A 101 -5.88 0.08 -9.13
N LEU A 102 -5.21 -1.03 -9.44
CA LEU A 102 -3.81 -0.99 -9.84
C LEU A 102 -3.71 -0.25 -11.18
N VAL A 103 -2.70 0.58 -11.31
CA VAL A 103 -2.43 1.35 -12.53
C VAL A 103 -1.13 0.88 -13.16
N ASN A 104 -1.06 0.95 -14.48
CA ASN A 104 0.14 0.69 -15.25
C ASN A 104 0.17 1.71 -16.40
N PHE A 105 0.94 2.78 -16.23
CA PHE A 105 1.13 3.84 -17.22
C PHE A 105 2.22 3.48 -18.24
N PHE A 106 3.07 2.49 -17.92
CA PHE A 106 4.17 2.03 -18.78
C PHE A 106 4.09 0.51 -18.96
N PRO A 107 3.10 0.00 -19.70
CA PRO A 107 3.11 -1.40 -20.08
C PRO A 107 4.42 -1.67 -20.83
N LEU A 108 5.20 -2.64 -20.36
CA LEU A 108 6.30 -3.18 -21.15
C LEU A 108 5.66 -3.68 -22.45
N ASP A 109 6.09 -3.14 -23.60
CA ASP A 109 5.69 -3.70 -24.89
C ASP A 109 6.02 -5.20 -24.84
N ASP A 110 4.98 -6.04 -24.95
CA ASP A 110 5.09 -7.49 -24.93
C ASP A 110 6.25 -7.90 -25.84
N GLU A 111 7.15 -8.74 -25.32
CA GLU A 111 8.31 -9.26 -26.04
C GLU A 111 7.93 -9.53 -27.50
N GLU A 112 8.63 -8.83 -28.39
CA GLU A 112 8.66 -9.07 -29.82
C GLU A 112 8.70 -10.59 -30.02
N THR A 113 7.55 -11.19 -30.36
CA THR A 113 7.47 -12.61 -30.72
C THR A 113 8.41 -12.79 -31.90
N VAL A 114 9.65 -13.19 -31.61
CA VAL A 114 10.64 -13.54 -32.61
C VAL A 114 10.12 -14.82 -33.25
N ALA A 115 9.35 -14.64 -34.31
CA ALA A 115 8.99 -15.70 -35.22
C ALA A 115 10.29 -16.11 -35.94
N THR A 116 10.85 -17.25 -35.54
CA THR A 116 11.76 -18.05 -36.37
C THR A 116 11.15 -19.40 -36.62
#